data_AF-A0A2E8U4H5-F1
#
_entry.id   AF-A0A2E8U4H5-F1
#
_cell.length_a   1.000
_cell.length_b   1.000
_cell.length_c   1.000
_cell.angle_alpha   90.00
_cell.angle_beta   90.00
_cell.angle_gamma   90.00
#
_symmetry.space_group_name_H-M   'P 1'
#
loop_
_entity.id
_entity.type
_entity.pdbx_description
1 polymer ?
#
loop_
_entity_poly.entity_id
_entity_poly.type
_entity_poly.pdbx_seq_one_letter_code
_entity_poly.pdbx_strand_id
1 'polypeptide(L)'
;SPTTAILLGGMVIWGLEPGPLLFTEHKEFVWGLIASLYAANFFSLIINIAFIPAFVAVLKMPFTILAPVIFGLCVVGGYVPTLDMHDVWLMFVFGVIGYLMRKLDYPLAPAVLAIVLGPLAERSVRQSLIGSHGDISIFFTRPISGTIMLIAIILLVLPLFKFIKDRKSASEEGAA
;
A
#
# COMPACT_ATOMS: atom_id res chain seq x y z
N SER A 1 -0.56 5.60 13.02
CA SER A 1 0.33 4.54 12.50
C SER A 1 1.49 4.34 13.48
N PRO A 2 2.24 3.23 13.40
CA PRO A 2 3.46 3.04 14.20
C PRO A 2 4.44 4.21 14.07
N THR A 3 4.58 4.77 12.86
CA THR A 3 5.41 5.96 12.60
C THR A 3 4.93 7.20 13.35
N THR A 4 3.63 7.46 13.43
CA THR A 4 3.08 8.56 14.24
C THR A 4 3.31 8.35 15.73
N ALA A 5 3.21 7.11 16.21
CA ALA A 5 3.49 6.79 17.62
C ALA A 5 4.97 6.97 17.96
N ILE A 6 5.88 6.63 17.05
CA ILE A 6 7.32 6.87 17.20
C ILE A 6 7.63 8.37 17.20
N LEU A 7 7.00 9.15 16.33
CA LEU A 7 7.18 10.60 16.29
C LEU A 7 6.62 11.30 17.54
N LEU A 8 5.41 10.91 17.99
CA LEU A 8 4.80 11.40 19.23
C LEU A 8 5.64 10.98 20.44
N GLY A 9 6.06 9.72 20.51
CA GLY A 9 6.94 9.22 21.57
C GLY A 9 8.28 9.95 21.59
N GLY A 10 8.88 10.21 20.42
CA GLY A 10 10.08 11.02 20.28
C GLY A 10 9.89 12.43 20.86
N MET A 11 8.84 13.16 20.48
CA MET A 11 8.59 14.50 21.03
C MET A 11 8.42 14.49 22.56
N VAL A 12 7.65 13.54 23.10
CA VAL A 12 7.42 13.41 24.54
C VAL A 12 8.72 13.08 25.29
N ILE A 13 9.61 12.24 24.72
CA ILE A 13 10.93 11.94 25.32
C ILE A 13 11.81 13.20 25.45
N TRP A 14 11.68 14.14 24.52
CA TRP A 14 12.39 15.42 24.55
C TRP A 14 11.66 16.50 25.38
N GLY A 15 10.62 16.12 26.15
CA GLY A 15 9.86 17.03 27.01
C GLY A 15 8.91 17.96 26.25
N LEU A 16 8.66 17.69 24.97
CA LEU A 16 7.81 18.51 24.11
C LEU A 16 6.38 17.94 24.12
N GLU A 17 5.44 18.68 24.70
CA GLU A 17 4.03 18.28 24.69
C GLU A 17 3.37 18.61 23.34
N PRO A 18 2.92 17.60 22.58
CA PRO A 18 2.29 17.81 21.28
C PRO A 18 0.96 18.55 21.45
N GLY A 19 0.91 19.80 20.97
CA GLY A 19 -0.27 20.65 21.04
C GLY A 19 -0.06 22.02 20.38
N PRO A 20 -1.07 22.89 20.34
CA PRO A 20 -0.97 24.21 19.73
C PRO A 20 0.13 25.09 20.37
N LEU A 21 0.38 24.88 21.67
CA LEU A 21 1.42 25.58 22.43
C LEU A 21 2.84 25.25 21.96
N LEU A 22 3.06 24.08 21.35
CA LEU A 22 4.38 23.67 20.85
C LEU A 22 4.86 24.56 19.69
N PHE A 23 3.92 25.14 18.92
CA PHE A 23 4.22 26.10 17.87
C PHE A 23 4.57 27.49 18.40
N THR A 24 4.15 27.81 19.64
CA THR A 24 4.41 29.10 20.29
C THR A 24 5.64 29.07 21.18
N GLU A 25 5.79 28.02 22.01
CA GLU A 25 6.89 27.91 22.97
C GLU A 25 8.17 27.32 22.36
N HIS A 26 8.04 26.40 21.40
CA HIS A 26 9.17 25.69 20.79
C HIS A 26 9.25 25.92 19.27
N LYS A 27 9.08 27.18 18.84
CA LYS A 27 9.05 27.59 17.43
C LYS A 27 10.29 27.14 16.65
N GLU A 28 11.48 27.27 17.22
CA GLU A 28 12.75 26.91 16.55
C GLU A 28 12.84 25.41 16.27
N PHE A 29 12.40 24.57 17.20
CA PHE A 29 12.33 23.12 17.01
C PHE A 29 11.34 22.73 15.90
N VAL A 30 10.13 23.30 15.92
CA VAL A 30 9.10 22.98 14.93
C VAL A 30 9.54 23.37 13.52
N TRP A 31 10.03 24.61 13.35
CA TRP A 31 10.49 25.07 12.05
C TRP A 31 11.75 24.35 11.61
N GLY A 32 12.63 23.95 12.53
CA GLY A 32 13.76 23.06 12.25
C GLY A 32 13.33 21.67 11.80
N LEU A 33 12.29 21.08 12.41
CA LEU A 33 11.73 19.79 12.03
C LEU A 33 11.02 19.84 10.67
N ILE A 34 10.27 20.90 10.41
CA ILE A 34 9.64 21.12 9.09
C ILE A 34 10.73 21.31 8.02
N ALA A 35 11.73 22.18 8.28
CA ALA A 35 12.83 22.43 7.36
C ALA A 35 13.67 21.17 7.10
N SER A 36 13.92 20.35 8.13
CA SER A 36 14.64 19.08 7.96
C SER A 36 13.82 18.06 7.17
N LEU A 37 12.49 18.06 7.27
CA LEU A 37 11.64 17.22 6.44
C LEU A 37 11.72 17.61 4.96
N TYR A 38 11.73 18.91 4.65
CA TYR A 38 11.94 19.41 3.30
C TYR A 38 13.34 19.08 2.78
N ALA A 39 14.38 19.34 3.59
CA ALA A 39 15.74 19.00 3.25
C ALA A 39 15.91 17.48 3.03
N ALA A 40 15.35 16.65 3.90
CA ALA A 40 15.40 15.19 3.80
C ALA A 40 14.73 14.69 2.52
N ASN A 41 13.58 15.24 2.12
CA ASN A 41 12.94 14.89 0.85
C ASN A 41 13.80 15.33 -0.35
N PHE A 42 14.39 16.52 -0.29
CA PHE A 42 15.27 17.00 -1.35
C PHE A 42 16.52 16.10 -1.51
N PHE A 43 17.19 15.77 -0.40
CA PHE A 43 18.31 14.83 -0.41
C PHE A 43 17.88 13.42 -0.80
N SER A 44 16.70 12.95 -0.36
CA SER A 44 16.16 11.66 -0.75
C SER A 44 15.96 11.60 -2.26
N LEU A 45 15.47 12.66 -2.90
CA LEU A 45 15.36 12.74 -4.35
C LEU A 45 16.73 12.63 -5.03
N ILE A 46 17.72 13.38 -4.57
CA ILE A 46 19.09 13.34 -5.11
C ILE A 46 19.69 11.94 -4.98
N ILE A 47 19.58 11.33 -3.80
CA ILE A 47 20.09 9.99 -3.51
C ILE A 47 19.37 8.97 -4.40
N ASN A 48 18.03 9.04 -4.50
CA ASN A 48 17.28 8.14 -5.37
C ASN A 48 17.77 8.23 -6.82
N ILE A 49 17.94 9.45 -7.37
CA ILE A 49 18.45 9.66 -8.73
C ILE A 49 19.87 9.09 -8.88
N ALA A 50 20.75 9.32 -7.92
CA ALA A 50 22.12 8.81 -7.92
C ALA A 50 22.18 7.26 -7.87
N PHE A 51 21.20 6.61 -7.22
CA PHE A 51 21.10 5.16 -7.10
C PHE A 51 20.38 4.48 -8.27
N ILE A 52 19.64 5.20 -9.12
CA ILE A 52 19.03 4.65 -10.36
C ILE A 52 20.01 3.77 -11.16
N PRO A 53 21.25 4.20 -11.49
CA PRO A 53 22.18 3.36 -12.25
C PRO A 53 22.53 2.05 -11.55
N ALA A 54 22.60 2.03 -10.21
CA ALA A 54 22.86 0.81 -9.45
C ALA A 54 21.67 -0.16 -9.54
N PHE A 55 20.43 0.33 -9.39
CA PHE A 55 19.23 -0.50 -9.55
C PHE A 55 19.11 -1.06 -10.98
N VAL A 56 19.40 -0.24 -11.99
CA VAL A 56 19.42 -0.69 -13.39
C VAL A 56 20.50 -1.74 -13.63
N ALA A 57 21.68 -1.62 -12.99
CA ALA A 57 22.72 -2.64 -13.09
C ALA A 57 22.28 -3.99 -12.49
N VAL A 58 21.58 -3.98 -11.35
CA VAL A 58 21.01 -5.20 -10.74
C VAL A 58 19.97 -5.85 -11.66
N LEU A 59 19.12 -5.05 -12.29
CA LEU A 59 18.11 -5.53 -13.25
C LEU A 59 18.72 -6.13 -14.54
N LYS A 60 19.93 -5.71 -14.91
CA LYS A 60 20.67 -6.25 -16.07
C LYS A 60 21.38 -7.57 -15.77
N MET A 61 21.43 -7.99 -14.50
CA MET A 61 22.07 -9.26 -14.10
C MET A 61 21.28 -10.45 -14.68
N PRO A 62 21.96 -11.52 -15.14
CA PRO A 62 21.27 -12.70 -15.66
C PRO A 62 20.28 -13.28 -14.63
N PHE A 63 19.09 -13.62 -15.11
CA PHE A 63 17.98 -14.14 -14.27
C PHE A 63 18.39 -15.37 -13.44
N THR A 64 19.33 -16.17 -13.94
CA THR A 64 19.89 -17.33 -13.23
C THR A 64 20.53 -16.98 -11.89
N ILE A 65 21.12 -15.78 -11.75
CA ILE A 65 21.73 -15.31 -10.50
C ILE A 65 20.74 -14.44 -9.72
N LEU A 66 19.95 -13.63 -10.43
CA LEU A 66 19.01 -12.70 -9.81
C LEU A 66 17.90 -13.45 -9.04
N ALA A 67 17.37 -14.53 -9.60
CA ALA A 67 16.29 -15.32 -8.98
C ALA A 67 16.67 -15.92 -7.61
N PRO A 68 17.80 -16.63 -7.41
CA PRO A 68 18.17 -17.16 -6.10
C PRO A 68 18.51 -16.06 -5.08
N VAL A 69 19.07 -14.93 -5.51
CA VAL A 69 19.32 -13.78 -4.63
C VAL A 69 18.00 -13.19 -4.12
N ILE A 70 17.04 -12.94 -5.01
CA ILE A 70 15.70 -12.46 -4.63
C ILE A 70 15.04 -13.46 -3.69
N PHE A 71 15.12 -14.76 -3.99
CA PHE A 71 14.53 -15.80 -3.15
C PHE A 71 15.12 -15.80 -1.73
N GLY A 72 16.44 -15.72 -1.61
CA GLY A 72 17.12 -15.60 -0.30
C GLY A 72 16.70 -14.35 0.46
N LEU A 73 16.62 -13.20 -0.21
CA LEU A 73 16.15 -11.96 0.40
C LEU A 73 14.68 -12.04 0.84
N CYS A 74 13.82 -12.73 0.10
CA CYS A 74 12.42 -12.94 0.50
C CYS A 74 12.32 -13.84 1.74
N VAL A 75 13.13 -14.89 1.84
CA VAL A 75 13.16 -15.77 3.03
C VAL A 75 13.61 -14.98 4.26
N VAL A 76 14.68 -14.21 4.14
CA VAL A 76 15.17 -13.34 5.23
C VAL A 76 14.12 -12.27 5.57
N GLY A 77 13.53 -11.64 4.57
CA GLY A 77 12.53 -10.58 4.75
C GLY A 77 11.23 -11.07 5.39
N GLY A 78 10.82 -12.31 5.15
CA GLY A 78 9.68 -12.94 5.82
C GLY A 78 9.99 -13.37 7.25
N TYR A 79 11.24 -13.75 7.52
CA TYR A 79 11.66 -14.23 8.84
C TYR A 79 11.94 -13.10 9.84
N VAL A 80 12.56 -11.99 9.42
CA VAL A 80 13.02 -10.93 10.35
C VAL A 80 11.92 -10.26 11.19
N PRO A 81 10.71 -9.96 10.68
CA PRO A 81 9.70 -9.22 11.45
C PRO A 81 9.14 -9.98 12.66
N THR A 82 8.97 -11.30 12.53
CA THR A 82 8.36 -12.17 13.55
C THR A 82 9.35 -13.14 14.18
N LEU A 83 10.53 -13.32 13.58
CA LEU A 83 11.56 -14.28 13.98
C LEU A 83 11.04 -15.73 14.04
N ASP A 84 9.95 -16.02 13.33
CA ASP A 84 9.25 -17.30 13.35
C ASP A 84 9.38 -18.06 12.02
N MET A 85 9.66 -19.37 12.11
CA MET A 85 9.78 -20.24 10.92
C MET A 85 8.41 -20.50 10.24
N HIS A 86 7.31 -20.23 10.94
CA HIS A 86 5.96 -20.34 10.39
C HIS A 86 5.75 -19.40 9.19
N ASP A 87 6.29 -18.17 9.25
CA ASP A 87 6.13 -17.18 8.18
C ASP A 87 6.94 -17.55 6.93
N VAL A 88 8.07 -18.25 7.11
CA VAL A 88 8.84 -18.84 6.01
C VAL A 88 8.06 -19.96 5.33
N TRP A 89 7.39 -20.82 6.12
CA TRP A 89 6.50 -21.85 5.57
C TRP A 89 5.32 -21.26 4.80
N LEU A 90 4.67 -20.23 5.35
CA LEU A 90 3.61 -19.50 4.66
C LEU A 90 4.11 -18.87 3.37
N MET A 91 5.27 -18.20 3.38
CA MET A 91 5.90 -17.65 2.20
C MET A 91 6.06 -18.70 1.10
N PHE A 92 6.53 -19.91 1.45
CA PHE A 92 6.73 -20.98 0.49
C PHE A 92 5.41 -21.48 -0.10
N VAL A 93 4.40 -21.69 0.76
CA VAL A 93 3.04 -22.10 0.33
C VAL A 93 2.41 -21.06 -0.59
N PHE A 94 2.43 -19.78 -0.21
CA PHE A 94 1.90 -18.69 -1.04
C PHE A 94 2.72 -18.47 -2.32
N GLY A 95 4.03 -18.74 -2.30
CA GLY A 95 4.87 -18.76 -3.50
C GLY A 95 4.43 -19.83 -4.51
N VAL A 96 4.13 -21.05 -4.02
CA VAL A 96 3.58 -22.14 -4.85
C VAL A 96 2.20 -21.78 -5.39
N ILE A 97 1.32 -21.22 -4.57
CA ILE A 97 -0.01 -20.74 -5.00
C ILE A 97 0.14 -19.68 -6.09
N GLY A 98 1.04 -18.71 -5.91
CA GLY A 98 1.33 -17.70 -6.92
C GLY A 98 1.84 -18.29 -8.23
N TYR A 99 2.71 -19.31 -8.18
CA TYR A 99 3.14 -20.03 -9.37
C TYR A 99 1.98 -20.73 -10.09
N LEU A 100 1.07 -21.38 -9.35
CA LEU A 100 -0.14 -21.99 -9.92
C LEU A 100 -1.05 -20.94 -10.58
N MET A 101 -1.31 -19.81 -9.90
CA MET A 101 -2.11 -18.72 -10.44
C MET A 101 -1.53 -18.18 -11.74
N ARG A 102 -0.19 -18.10 -11.84
CA ARG A 102 0.48 -17.66 -13.06
C ARG A 102 0.35 -18.67 -14.19
N LYS A 103 0.33 -19.97 -13.89
CA LYS A 103 0.09 -21.05 -14.86
C LYS A 103 -1.36 -21.09 -15.36
N LEU A 104 -2.29 -20.57 -14.56
CA LEU A 104 -3.72 -20.46 -14.86
C LEU A 104 -4.10 -19.12 -15.52
N ASP A 105 -3.12 -18.30 -15.91
CA ASP A 105 -3.30 -16.95 -16.48
C ASP A 105 -4.12 -15.98 -15.60
N TYR A 106 -4.17 -16.22 -14.28
CA TYR A 106 -4.74 -15.25 -13.35
C TYR A 106 -3.79 -14.07 -13.14
N PRO A 107 -4.30 -12.83 -13.12
CA PRO A 107 -3.46 -11.67 -12.89
C PRO A 107 -3.03 -11.64 -11.42
N LEU A 108 -1.77 -12.02 -11.14
CA LEU A 108 -1.21 -12.02 -9.78
C LEU A 108 -1.19 -10.64 -9.14
N ALA A 109 -0.85 -9.60 -9.90
CA ALA A 109 -0.66 -8.26 -9.36
C ALA A 109 -1.92 -7.69 -8.67
N PRO A 110 -3.13 -7.74 -9.29
CA PRO A 110 -4.38 -7.39 -8.61
C PRO A 110 -4.70 -8.26 -7.38
N ALA A 111 -4.41 -9.56 -7.42
CA ALA A 111 -4.69 -10.46 -6.31
C ALA A 111 -3.84 -10.12 -5.06
N VAL A 112 -2.53 -9.92 -5.24
CA VAL A 112 -1.64 -9.49 -4.16
C VAL A 112 -2.03 -8.12 -3.63
N LEU A 113 -2.37 -7.18 -4.53
CA LEU A 113 -2.83 -5.84 -4.14
C LEU A 113 -4.11 -5.90 -3.31
N ALA A 114 -5.07 -6.74 -3.69
CA ALA A 114 -6.32 -6.93 -2.95
C ALA A 114 -6.07 -7.52 -1.54
N ILE A 115 -5.16 -8.49 -1.41
CA ILE A 115 -4.79 -9.10 -0.11
C ILE A 115 -4.16 -8.06 0.82
N VAL A 116 -3.28 -7.20 0.31
CA VAL A 116 -2.62 -6.16 1.12
C VAL A 116 -3.58 -5.02 1.46
N LEU A 117 -4.39 -4.57 0.50
CA LEU A 117 -5.31 -3.45 0.71
C LEU A 117 -6.56 -3.83 1.51
N GLY A 118 -7.00 -5.08 1.46
CA GLY A 118 -8.22 -5.55 2.13
C GLY A 118 -8.25 -5.23 3.63
N PRO A 119 -7.24 -5.64 4.43
CA PRO A 119 -7.19 -5.32 5.85
C PRO A 119 -7.13 -3.81 6.13
N LEU A 120 -6.47 -3.02 5.27
CA LEU A 120 -6.42 -1.57 5.41
C LEU A 120 -7.80 -0.95 5.15
N ALA A 121 -8.50 -1.43 4.12
CA ALA A 121 -9.86 -1.01 3.81
C ALA A 121 -10.82 -1.38 4.95
N GLU A 122 -10.78 -2.61 5.44
CA GLU A 122 -11.63 -3.08 6.55
C GLU A 122 -11.40 -2.24 7.82
N ARG A 123 -10.14 -2.00 8.20
CA ARG A 123 -9.82 -1.15 9.35
C ARG A 123 -10.34 0.27 9.17
N SER A 124 -10.21 0.83 7.97
CA SER A 124 -10.68 2.19 7.68
C SER A 124 -12.21 2.29 7.72
N VAL A 125 -12.91 1.30 7.16
CA VAL A 125 -14.38 1.21 7.20
C VAL A 125 -14.88 1.03 8.64
N ARG A 126 -14.29 0.10 9.39
CA ARG A 126 -14.61 -0.13 10.80
C ARG A 126 -14.37 1.12 11.64
N GLN A 127 -13.24 1.79 11.45
CA GLN A 127 -12.92 3.03 12.16
C GLN A 127 -13.95 4.13 11.83
N SER A 128 -14.36 4.25 10.58
CA SER A 128 -15.36 5.23 10.15
C SER A 128 -16.74 4.94 10.76
N LEU A 129 -17.15 3.67 10.80
CA LEU A 129 -18.42 3.24 11.42
C LEU A 129 -18.42 3.46 12.93
N ILE A 130 -17.33 3.14 13.63
CA ILE A 130 -17.20 3.42 15.07
C ILE A 130 -17.28 4.93 15.32
N GLY A 131 -16.60 5.74 14.50
CA GLY A 131 -16.60 7.21 14.60
C GLY A 131 -17.97 7.85 14.40
N SER A 132 -18.94 7.14 13.82
CA SER A 132 -20.32 7.63 13.66
C SER A 132 -21.36 6.73 14.30
N HIS A 133 -20.98 5.96 15.31
CA HIS A 133 -21.92 5.14 16.09
C HIS A 133 -22.72 4.12 15.25
N GLY A 134 -22.14 3.62 14.15
CA GLY A 134 -22.72 2.56 13.32
C GLY A 134 -23.62 3.03 12.18
N ASP A 135 -23.78 4.33 11.94
CA ASP A 135 -24.54 4.82 10.79
C ASP A 135 -23.76 4.63 9.49
N ILE A 136 -24.35 4.00 8.47
CA ILE A 136 -23.72 3.80 7.14
C ILE A 136 -23.92 5.04 6.26
N SER A 137 -24.83 5.95 6.65
CA SER A 137 -25.16 7.17 5.91
C SER A 137 -23.97 8.14 5.79
N ILE A 138 -22.95 8.04 6.65
CA ILE A 138 -21.75 8.89 6.66
C ILE A 138 -21.01 8.84 5.32
N PHE A 139 -20.98 7.66 4.69
CA PHE A 139 -20.26 7.45 3.44
C PHE A 139 -20.85 8.28 2.31
N PHE A 140 -22.13 8.65 2.40
CA PHE A 140 -22.85 9.44 1.41
C PHE A 140 -23.17 10.87 1.86
N THR A 141 -23.32 11.13 3.17
CA THR A 141 -23.64 12.47 3.70
C THR A 141 -22.44 13.41 3.75
N ARG A 142 -21.21 12.89 3.88
CA ARG A 142 -20.00 13.71 3.80
C ARG A 142 -19.70 14.01 2.32
N PRO A 143 -19.64 15.29 1.88
CA PRO A 143 -19.52 15.65 0.46
C PRO A 143 -18.25 15.10 -0.22
N ILE A 144 -17.15 14.98 0.52
CA ILE A 144 -15.89 14.41 0.01
C ILE A 144 -15.97 12.88 -0.05
N SER A 145 -16.52 12.22 0.97
CA SER A 145 -16.70 10.77 0.97
C SER A 145 -17.69 10.33 -0.10
N GLY A 146 -18.82 11.04 -0.22
CA GLY A 146 -19.89 10.71 -1.16
C GLY A 146 -19.45 10.80 -2.61
N THR A 147 -18.67 11.83 -2.97
CA THR A 147 -18.12 11.96 -4.32
C THR A 147 -17.12 10.85 -4.64
N ILE A 148 -16.20 10.53 -3.72
CA ILE A 148 -15.22 9.44 -3.90
C ILE A 148 -15.93 8.08 -3.98
N MET A 149 -16.93 7.84 -3.13
CA MET A 149 -17.73 6.60 -3.12
C MET A 149 -18.50 6.42 -4.43
N LEU A 150 -19.10 7.50 -4.94
CA LEU A 150 -19.81 7.50 -6.21
C LEU A 150 -18.86 7.21 -7.38
N ILE A 151 -17.68 7.84 -7.42
CA ILE A 151 -16.64 7.56 -8.42
C ILE A 151 -16.18 6.09 -8.33
N ALA A 152 -15.96 5.57 -7.12
CA ALA A 152 -15.56 4.18 -6.92
C ALA A 152 -16.62 3.19 -7.43
N ILE A 153 -17.91 3.44 -7.14
CA ILE A 153 -19.02 2.63 -7.65
C ILE A 153 -19.05 2.68 -9.18
N ILE A 154 -18.90 3.87 -9.78
CA ILE A 154 -18.86 4.01 -11.25
C ILE A 154 -17.70 3.20 -11.83
N LEU A 155 -16.48 3.34 -11.30
CA LEU A 155 -15.31 2.62 -11.79
C LEU A 155 -15.42 1.09 -11.62
N LEU A 156 -16.13 0.61 -10.61
CA LEU A 156 -16.41 -0.81 -10.41
C LEU A 156 -17.46 -1.32 -11.40
N VAL A 157 -18.49 -0.52 -11.67
CA VAL A 157 -19.62 -0.90 -12.52
C VAL A 157 -19.32 -0.77 -14.02
N LEU A 158 -18.47 0.17 -14.44
CA LEU A 158 -18.04 0.35 -15.82
C LEU A 158 -17.45 -0.92 -16.48
N PRO A 159 -16.48 -1.64 -15.90
CA PRO A 159 -15.94 -2.87 -16.49
C PRO A 159 -16.98 -4.00 -16.52
N LEU A 160 -17.89 -4.08 -15.54
CA LEU A 160 -18.98 -5.07 -15.52
C LEU A 160 -19.95 -4.86 -16.70
N PHE A 161 -20.37 -3.63 -16.98
CA PHE A 161 -21.22 -3.33 -18.13
C PHE A 161 -20.53 -3.60 -19.47
N LYS A 162 -19.22 -3.32 -19.56
CA LYS A 162 -18.43 -3.62 -20.76
C LYS A 162 -18.32 -5.14 -21.01
N PHE A 163 -18.08 -5.92 -19.96
CA PHE A 163 -18.01 -7.39 -20.05
C PHE A 163 -19.34 -8.02 -20.51
N ILE A 164 -20.47 -7.48 -20.06
CA ILE A 164 -21.81 -7.93 -20.47
C ILE A 164 -22.11 -7.55 -21.92
N LYS A 165 -21.69 -6.35 -22.36
CA LYS A 165 -21.87 -5.88 -23.75
C LYS A 165 -21.00 -6.65 -24.74
N ASP A 166 -19.73 -6.90 -24.39
CA ASP A 166 -18.79 -7.63 -25.26
C ASP A 166 -19.19 -9.10 -25.41
N ARG A 167 -19.78 -9.73 -24.37
CA ARG A 167 -20.40 -11.06 -24.49
C ARG A 167 -21.63 -11.09 -25.40
N LYS A 168 -22.36 -9.98 -25.51
CA LYS A 168 -23.56 -9.89 -26.35
C LYS A 168 -23.20 -9.79 -27.84
N SER A 169 -22.13 -9.05 -28.17
CA SER A 169 -21.58 -8.94 -29.53
C SER A 169 -20.94 -10.23 -30.03
N ALA A 170 -20.23 -10.98 -29.18
CA ALA A 170 -19.65 -12.27 -29.56
C ALA A 170 -20.70 -13.38 -29.81
N SER A 171 -21.94 -13.21 -29.32
CA SER A 171 -23.03 -14.15 -29.57
C SER A 171 -23.83 -13.85 -30.85
N GLU A 172 -23.71 -12.65 -31.42
CA GLU A 172 -24.36 -12.28 -32.69
C GLU A 172 -23.51 -12.65 -33.92
N GLU A 173 -22.17 -12.67 -33.81
CA GLU A 173 -21.27 -13.10 -34.90
C GLU A 173 -21.16 -14.62 -35.08
N GLY A 174 -21.55 -15.42 -34.08
CA GLY A 174 -21.58 -16.89 -34.17
C GLY A 174 -22.87 -17.48 -34.74
N ALA A 175 -23.84 -16.64 -35.11
CA ALA A 175 -25.16 -17.03 -35.60
C ALA A 175 -25.50 -16.43 -36.99
N ALA A 176 -24.53 -15.82 -37.67
CA ALA A 176 -24.64 -15.33 -39.04
C ALA A 176 -23.85 -16.20 -40.01
#